data_AF-A0A7J9A0A4-F1
#
_entry.id   AF-A0A7J9A0A4-F1
#
_cell.length_a   1.000
_cell.length_b   1.000
_cell.length_c   1.000
_cell.angle_alpha   90.00
_cell.angle_beta   90.00
_cell.angle_gamma   90.00
#
_symmetry.space_group_name_H-M   'P 1'
#
loop_
_entity.id
_entity.type
_entity.pdbx_description
1 polymer ?
#
loop_
_entity_poly.entity_id
_entity_poly.type
_entity_poly.pdbx_seq_one_letter_code
_entity_poly.pdbx_strand_id
1 'polypeptide(L)' 'MKKGEHLRDHISQFITLLNDIKNVEAQINDEDQAMLLLFSLPPSYKSFKETLILWQR' A
#
# COMPACT_ATOMS: atom_id res chain seq x y z
N MET A 1 5.36 -4.79 4.64
CA MET A 1 5.61 -4.44 6.06
C MET A 1 6.13 -5.65 6.83
N LYS A 2 7.18 -5.46 7.63
CA LYS A 2 7.76 -6.49 8.50
C LYS A 2 7.12 -6.46 9.89
N LYS A 3 7.17 -7.58 10.61
CA LYS A 3 6.67 -7.65 12.00
C LYS A 3 7.49 -6.72 12.88
N GLY A 4 6.83 -5.84 13.63
CA GLY A 4 7.47 -4.85 14.51
C GLY A 4 7.86 -3.53 13.82
N GLU A 5 7.62 -3.39 12.52
CA GLU A 5 7.77 -2.12 11.81
C GLU A 5 6.64 -1.14 12.19
N HIS A 6 6.94 0.16 12.26
CA HIS A 6 5.89 1.16 12.43
C HIS A 6 5.16 1.38 11.10
N LEU A 7 3.83 1.46 11.14
CA LEU A 7 3.00 1.68 9.96
C LEU A 7 3.42 2.95 9.18
N ARG A 8 3.76 4.02 9.90
CA ARG A 8 4.22 5.27 9.31
C ARG A 8 5.49 5.07 8.47
N ASP A 9 6.46 4.36 9.00
CA ASP A 9 7.75 4.12 8.32
C ASP A 9 7.55 3.28 7.06
N HIS A 10 6.69 2.26 7.14
CA HIS A 10 6.29 1.44 5.99
C HIS A 10 5.59 2.29 4.90
N ILE A 11 4.66 3.16 5.28
CA ILE A 11 3.98 4.07 4.33
C ILE A 11 4.98 5.04 3.69
N SER A 12 5.90 5.61 4.46
CA SER A 12 6.94 6.49 3.93
C SER A 12 7.84 5.78 2.91
N GLN A 13 8.30 4.56 3.22
CA GLN A 13 9.08 3.75 2.28
C GLN A 13 8.28 3.41 1.02
N PHE A 14 7.00 3.08 1.16
CA PHE A 14 6.11 2.79 0.04
C PHE A 14 5.96 3.99 -0.91
N ILE A 15 5.77 5.20 -0.37
CA ILE A 15 5.69 6.43 -1.17
C ILE A 15 7.01 6.72 -1.90
N THR A 16 8.15 6.49 -1.25
CA THR A 16 9.47 6.62 -1.91
C THR A 16 9.58 5.67 -3.10
N LEU A 17 9.19 4.40 -2.95
CA LEU A 17 9.19 3.43 -4.05
C LEU A 17 8.27 3.85 -5.21
N LEU A 18 7.09 4.39 -4.90
CA LEU A 18 6.18 4.89 -5.94
C LEU A 18 6.78 6.07 -6.71
N ASN A 19 7.48 6.98 -6.02
CA ASN A 19 8.16 8.10 -6.68
C ASN A 19 9.30 7.59 -7.57
N ASP A 20 10.06 6.58 -7.13
CA ASP A 20 11.10 5.97 -7.94
C ASP A 20 10.53 5.33 -9.22
N ILE A 21 9.37 4.68 -9.13
CA ILE A 21 8.65 4.12 -10.29
C ILE A 21 8.14 5.22 -11.23
N LYS A 22 7.59 6.32 -10.69
CA LYS A 22 7.15 7.48 -11.49
C LYS A 22 8.30 8.10 -12.29
N ASN A 23 9.52 8.05 -11.76
CA ASN A 23 10.70 8.61 -12.43
C ASN A 23 11.13 7.81 -13.68
N VAL A 24 10.69 6.55 -13.85
CA VAL A 24 10.97 5.70 -15.03
C VAL A 24 9.77 5.60 -16.00
N GLU A 25 8.92 6.63 -16.05
CA GLU A 25 7.73 6.75 -16.92
C GLU A 25 6.64 5.67 -16.71
N ALA A 26 6.77 4.83 -15.69
CA ALA A 26 5.71 3.90 -15.30
C ALA A 26 4.67 4.62 -14.43
N GLN A 27 3.45 4.77 -14.93
CA GLN A 27 2.33 5.31 -14.18
C GLN A 27 1.52 4.18 -13.55
N ILE A 28 1.45 4.16 -12.23
CA ILE A 28 0.49 3.36 -11.46
C ILE A 28 -0.62 4.32 -11.06
N ASN A 29 -1.87 4.03 -11.40
CA ASN A 29 -3.00 4.88 -11.01
C ASN A 29 -3.21 4.83 -9.48
N ASP A 30 -4.00 5.75 -8.94
CA ASP A 30 -4.15 5.88 -7.49
C ASP A 30 -4.88 4.70 -6.84
N GLU A 31 -5.77 4.02 -7.59
CA GLU A 31 -6.49 2.82 -7.15
C GLU A 31 -5.54 1.63 -6.98
N ASP A 32 -4.67 1.40 -7.97
CA ASP A 32 -3.64 0.37 -7.95
C ASP A 32 -2.59 0.66 -6.86
N GLN A 33 -2.22 1.94 -6.66
CA GLN A 33 -1.36 2.34 -5.54
C GLN A 33 -2.00 1.99 -4.18
N ALA A 34 -3.30 2.29 -4.01
CA ALA A 34 -4.03 1.98 -2.79
C ALA A 34 -4.11 0.46 -2.54
N MET A 35 -4.37 -0.32 -3.60
CA MET A 35 -4.40 -1.79 -3.53
C MET A 35 -3.04 -2.38 -3.18
N LEU A 36 -1.96 -1.90 -3.79
CA LEU A 36 -0.59 -2.32 -3.46
C LEU A 36 -0.24 -2.02 -2.00
N LEU A 37 -0.62 -0.85 -1.49
CA LEU A 37 -0.45 -0.50 -0.09
C LEU A 37 -1.23 -1.46 0.81
N LEU A 38 -2.51 -1.70 0.53
CA LEU A 38 -3.37 -2.62 1.26
C LEU A 38 -2.77 -4.03 1.32
N PHE A 39 -2.29 -4.58 0.20
CA PHE A 39 -1.68 -5.92 0.17
C PHE A 39 -0.35 -5.99 0.93
N SER A 40 0.38 -4.89 1.04
CA SER A 40 1.66 -4.84 1.76
C SER A 40 1.51 -4.87 3.29
N LEU A 41 0.30 -4.64 3.82
CA LEU A 41 -0.01 -4.65 5.25
C LEU A 41 -0.10 -6.07 5.82
N PRO A 42 0.35 -6.27 7.08
CA PRO A 42 0.40 -7.58 7.70
C PRO A 42 -1.00 -8.15 8.00
N PRO A 43 -1.12 -9.45 8.30
CA PRO A 43 -2.40 -10.10 8.58
C PRO A 43 -3.21 -9.48 9.72
N SER A 44 -2.58 -8.75 10.64
CA SER A 44 -3.28 -8.01 11.71
C SER A 44 -4.25 -6.95 11.19
N TYR A 45 -4.06 -6.47 9.95
CA TYR A 45 -4.96 -5.52 9.29
C TYR A 45 -6.01 -6.21 8.41
N LYS A 46 -6.22 -7.53 8.55
CA LYS A 46 -7.14 -8.30 7.69
C LYS A 46 -8.54 -7.68 7.61
N SER A 47 -9.16 -7.36 8.74
CA SER A 47 -10.50 -6.76 8.76
C SER A 47 -10.53 -5.40 8.05
N PHE A 48 -9.50 -4.56 8.25
CA PHE A 48 -9.37 -3.28 7.54
C PHE A 48 -9.25 -3.48 6.02
N LYS A 49 -8.43 -4.46 5.58
CA LYS A 49 -8.29 -4.81 4.16
C LYS A 49 -9.62 -5.28 3.57
N GLU A 50 -10.29 -6.21 4.24
CA GLU A 50 -11.56 -6.77 3.80
C GLU A 50 -12.64 -5.71 3.73
N THR A 51 -12.75 -4.83 4.74
CA THR A 51 -13.71 -3.72 4.70
C THR A 51 -13.49 -2.87 3.45
N LEU A 52 -12.29 -2.33 3.24
CA LEU A 52 -12.04 -1.43 2.11
C LEU A 52 -12.22 -2.09 0.74
N ILE A 53 -11.81 -3.36 0.59
CA ILE A 53 -12.01 -4.11 -0.66
C ILE A 53 -13.50 -4.42 -0.90
N LEU A 54 -14.27 -4.69 0.16
CA LEU A 54 -15.71 -4.93 0.04
C LEU A 54 -16.50 -3.67 -0.36
N TRP A 55 -16.03 -2.47 0.02
CA TRP A 55 -16.63 -1.19 -0.39
C TRP A 55 -16.38 -0.83 -1.87
N GLN A 56 -15.53 -1.59 -2.57
CA GLN A 56 -15.20 -1.39 -3.99
C GLN A 56 -16.09 -2.23 -4.94
N ARG A 57 -17.12 -2.91 -4.39
CA ARG A 57 -18.17 -3.63 -5.13
C ARG A 57 -19.40 -2.77 -5.35
#